data_AF-A0AAJ7P956-F1
#
_entry.id   AF-A0AAJ7P956-F1
#
_cell.length_a   1.000
_cell.length_b   1.000
_cell.length_c   1.000
_cell.angle_alpha   90.00
_cell.angle_beta   90.00
_cell.angle_gamma   90.00
#
_symmetry.space_group_name_H-M   'P 1'
#
loop_
_entity.id
_entity.type
_entity.pdbx_description
1 polymer ?
#
loop_
_entity_poly.entity_id
_entity_poly.type
_entity_poly.pdbx_seq_one_letter_code
_entity_poly.pdbx_strand_id
1 'polypeptide(L)'
;MTAGWILFHAVKSSCCDPYGLSPSTGYQLPDGVELLIGGIRTTFRCPAKYGYYADVDNDCKLFHVCNPMPTVDNRLQVQHYSFLCGNQTVFNQLTLTCAHEDESIPCENAPDFFYVNDNFGREDEVFLTNNDVESGYNLYTGFGRRKSYDP
;
A
#
# COMPACT_ATOMS: atom_id res chain seq x y z
N MET A 1 -9.20 23.27 -58.72
CA MET A 1 -10.14 22.62 -57.77
C MET A 1 -9.40 21.50 -57.06
N THR A 2 -8.79 21.79 -55.91
CA THR A 2 -8.28 20.77 -54.97
C THR A 2 -8.38 21.39 -53.58
N ALA A 3 -9.49 21.12 -52.89
CA ALA A 3 -9.69 21.55 -51.52
C ALA A 3 -8.86 20.63 -50.60
N GLY A 4 -7.82 21.20 -49.99
CA GLY A 4 -7.01 20.53 -48.98
C GLY A 4 -7.76 20.47 -47.65
N TRP A 5 -7.97 19.27 -47.14
CA TRP A 5 -8.57 19.03 -45.83
C TRP A 5 -7.47 19.20 -44.77
N ILE A 6 -7.46 20.34 -44.08
CA ILE A 6 -6.62 20.53 -42.90
C ILE A 6 -7.23 19.70 -41.77
N LEU A 7 -6.53 18.65 -41.40
CA LEU A 7 -6.85 17.79 -40.25
C LEU A 7 -6.71 18.64 -38.98
N PHE A 8 -7.82 18.95 -38.32
CA PHE A 8 -7.80 19.51 -36.98
C PHE A 8 -7.21 18.45 -36.03
N HIS A 9 -5.96 18.64 -35.60
CA HIS A 9 -5.46 17.94 -34.41
C HIS A 9 -6.19 18.50 -33.20
N ALA A 10 -7.27 17.82 -32.81
CA ALA A 10 -7.87 18.00 -31.50
C ALA A 10 -6.82 17.58 -30.46
N VAL A 11 -6.18 18.55 -29.81
CA VAL A 11 -5.52 18.32 -28.53
C VAL A 11 -6.65 18.01 -27.55
N LYS A 12 -6.92 16.71 -27.33
CA LYS A 12 -7.79 16.27 -26.23
C LYS A 12 -7.06 16.62 -24.94
N SER A 13 -7.39 17.78 -24.40
CA SER A 13 -7.21 18.08 -22.98
C SER A 13 -7.97 16.99 -22.21
N SER A 14 -7.24 16.00 -21.71
CA SER A 14 -7.77 14.88 -20.92
C SER A 14 -8.09 15.36 -19.51
N CYS A 15 -8.91 16.40 -19.39
CA CYS A 15 -9.30 16.97 -18.13
C CYS A 15 -10.76 16.60 -17.89
N CYS A 16 -10.89 15.44 -17.23
CA CYS A 16 -12.03 14.98 -16.45
C CYS A 16 -13.22 14.37 -17.23
N ASP A 17 -13.31 13.04 -17.18
CA ASP A 17 -14.52 12.30 -17.54
C ASP A 17 -15.61 12.50 -16.47
N PRO A 18 -16.86 12.81 -16.86
CA PRO A 18 -17.95 13.15 -15.94
C PRO A 18 -18.59 11.95 -15.22
N TYR A 19 -18.09 10.73 -15.45
CA TYR A 19 -18.60 9.49 -14.85
C TYR A 19 -17.67 8.84 -13.82
N GLY A 20 -16.53 9.46 -13.48
CA GLY A 20 -15.75 9.10 -12.28
C GLY A 20 -15.17 7.67 -12.24
N LEU A 21 -15.15 6.93 -13.35
CA LEU A 21 -14.55 5.60 -13.42
C LEU A 21 -13.35 5.64 -14.36
N SER A 22 -12.30 6.34 -13.92
CA SER A 22 -10.96 5.96 -14.35
C SER A 22 -10.59 4.73 -13.53
N PRO A 23 -10.17 3.61 -14.14
CA PRO A 23 -9.45 2.60 -13.38
C PRO A 23 -8.20 3.31 -12.86
N SER A 24 -8.19 3.69 -11.58
CA SER A 24 -7.06 4.35 -10.94
C SER A 24 -5.89 3.37 -10.94
N THR A 25 -5.18 3.33 -12.06
CA THR A 25 -4.01 2.48 -12.25
C THR A 25 -2.77 3.14 -11.61
N GLY A 26 -2.98 4.29 -10.95
CA GLY A 26 -1.97 5.08 -10.27
C GLY A 26 -2.39 5.37 -8.84
N TYR A 27 -1.39 5.64 -8.00
CA TYR A 27 -1.59 5.94 -6.58
C TYR A 27 -2.39 7.24 -6.44
N GLN A 28 -3.45 7.22 -5.64
CA GLN A 28 -4.20 8.41 -5.29
C GLN A 28 -3.69 8.94 -3.95
N LEU A 29 -2.77 9.90 -4.00
CA LEU A 29 -2.15 10.53 -2.84
C LEU A 29 -2.49 12.03 -2.79
N PRO A 30 -2.40 12.69 -1.62
CA PRO A 30 -2.52 14.14 -1.54
C PRO A 30 -1.44 14.86 -2.35
N ASP A 31 -1.78 16.05 -2.87
CA ASP A 31 -0.84 16.88 -3.62
C ASP A 31 0.40 17.23 -2.79
N GLY A 32 1.58 17.09 -3.39
CA GLY A 32 2.85 17.45 -2.76
C GLY A 32 3.43 16.40 -1.81
N VAL A 33 2.88 15.18 -1.80
CA VAL A 33 3.44 14.03 -1.06
C VAL A 33 4.92 13.79 -1.40
N GLU A 34 5.34 14.07 -2.64
CA GLU A 34 6.73 13.94 -3.10
C GLU A 34 7.68 14.92 -2.40
N LEU A 35 7.17 16.04 -1.89
CA LEU A 35 7.97 16.98 -1.09
C LEU A 35 8.36 16.40 0.27
N LEU A 36 7.60 15.40 0.76
CA LEU A 36 7.83 14.77 2.05
C LEU A 36 8.76 13.55 1.95
N ILE A 37 8.59 12.74 0.90
CA ILE A 37 9.29 11.44 0.78
C ILE A 37 10.20 11.32 -0.46
N GLY A 38 10.26 12.35 -1.29
CA GLY A 38 11.00 12.33 -2.55
C GLY A 38 10.19 11.67 -3.67
N GLY A 39 10.90 11.09 -4.64
CA GLY A 39 10.27 10.44 -5.78
C GLY A 39 9.49 9.18 -5.38
N ILE A 40 8.29 9.01 -5.94
CA ILE A 40 7.41 7.87 -5.67
C ILE A 40 7.46 6.87 -6.83
N ARG A 41 7.69 5.60 -6.50
CA ARG A 41 7.66 4.48 -7.45
C ARG A 41 6.27 3.85 -7.46
N THR A 42 5.50 4.03 -8.54
CA THR A 42 4.11 3.55 -8.64
C THR A 42 4.01 2.11 -9.18
N THR A 43 4.84 1.22 -8.64
CA THR A 43 5.03 -0.16 -9.11
C THR A 43 4.14 -1.18 -8.39
N PHE A 44 3.62 -0.87 -7.20
CA PHE A 44 2.75 -1.78 -6.46
C PHE A 44 1.47 -2.11 -7.24
N ARG A 45 1.04 -3.38 -7.12
CA ARG A 45 -0.22 -3.86 -7.69
C ARG A 45 -0.96 -4.63 -6.61
N CYS A 46 -2.21 -4.25 -6.39
CA CYS A 46 -3.06 -4.94 -5.44
C CYS A 46 -3.24 -6.42 -5.82
N PRO A 47 -3.05 -7.36 -4.87
CA PRO A 47 -3.52 -8.72 -5.07
C PRO A 47 -5.04 -8.77 -5.10
N ALA A 48 -5.58 -9.87 -5.62
CA ALA A 48 -7.01 -10.18 -5.63
C ALA A 48 -7.55 -10.56 -4.23
N LYS A 49 -7.10 -9.87 -3.18
CA LYS A 49 -7.37 -10.17 -1.79
C LYS A 49 -7.49 -8.89 -0.97
N TYR A 50 -8.44 -8.89 -0.03
CA TYR A 50 -8.56 -7.81 0.94
C TYR A 50 -7.30 -7.76 1.82
N GLY A 51 -6.76 -6.57 2.06
CA GLY A 51 -5.63 -6.43 2.96
C GLY A 51 -4.92 -5.10 2.86
N TYR A 52 -3.96 -4.93 3.76
CA TYR A 52 -3.08 -3.79 3.90
C TYR A 52 -1.68 -4.27 3.56
N TYR A 53 -1.01 -3.56 2.65
CA TYR A 53 0.23 -3.99 2.04
C TYR A 53 1.26 -2.86 2.08
N ALA A 54 2.41 -3.15 2.68
CA ALA A 54 3.55 -2.26 2.68
C ALA A 54 4.10 -2.07 1.26
N ASP A 55 4.42 -0.83 0.90
CA ASP A 55 5.07 -0.53 -0.37
C ASP A 55 6.59 -0.57 -0.20
N VAL A 56 7.17 -1.73 -0.43
CA VAL A 56 8.63 -1.97 -0.29
C VAL A 56 9.43 -1.13 -1.29
N ASP A 57 8.87 -0.82 -2.46
CA ASP A 57 9.55 0.00 -3.46
C ASP A 57 9.66 1.48 -3.04
N ASN A 58 8.90 1.90 -2.02
CA ASN A 58 8.91 3.25 -1.43
C ASN A 58 9.30 3.23 0.05
N ASP A 59 10.20 2.32 0.45
CA ASP A 59 10.74 2.18 1.80
C ASP A 59 9.65 2.03 2.89
N CYS A 60 8.49 1.46 2.55
CA CYS A 60 7.32 1.33 3.43
C CYS A 60 6.81 2.66 4.01
N LYS A 61 7.25 3.80 3.47
CA LYS A 61 6.67 5.12 3.77
C LYS A 61 5.25 5.22 3.23
N LEU A 62 4.99 4.49 2.14
CA LEU A 62 3.66 4.28 1.61
C LEU A 62 3.14 2.87 1.99
N PHE A 63 1.83 2.77 2.12
CA PHE A 63 1.14 1.49 2.17
C PHE A 63 -0.16 1.57 1.37
N HIS A 64 -0.69 0.40 1.03
CA HIS A 64 -1.86 0.26 0.19
C HIS A 64 -2.94 -0.56 0.87
N VAL A 65 -4.19 -0.14 0.71
CA VAL A 65 -5.35 -0.95 1.05
C VAL A 65 -5.96 -1.46 -0.24
N CYS A 66 -6.08 -2.78 -0.35
CA CYS A 66 -6.69 -3.46 -1.48
C CYS A 66 -8.04 -4.00 -1.04
N ASN A 67 -9.09 -3.67 -1.77
CA ASN A 67 -10.45 -4.10 -1.46
C ASN A 67 -11.13 -4.71 -2.70
N PRO A 68 -11.17 -6.05 -2.82
CA PRO A 68 -11.86 -6.73 -3.91
C PRO A 68 -13.37 -6.52 -3.80
N MET A 69 -13.97 -5.92 -4.81
CA MET A 69 -15.40 -5.66 -4.91
C MET A 69 -16.01 -6.48 -6.05
N PRO A 70 -17.14 -7.16 -5.83
CA PRO A 70 -17.90 -7.74 -6.92
C PRO A 70 -18.52 -6.64 -7.77
N THR A 71 -18.48 -6.80 -9.08
CA THR A 71 -19.09 -5.85 -10.02
C THR A 71 -20.35 -6.44 -10.62
N VAL A 72 -21.18 -5.58 -11.23
CA VAL A 72 -22.46 -5.97 -11.86
C VAL A 72 -22.27 -7.02 -12.96
N ASP A 73 -21.12 -7.04 -13.62
CA ASP A 73 -20.75 -7.99 -14.66
C ASP A 73 -19.94 -9.20 -14.16
N ASN A 74 -19.92 -9.43 -12.84
CA ASN A 74 -19.23 -10.55 -12.19
C ASN A 74 -17.72 -10.60 -12.48
N ARG A 75 -17.12 -9.45 -12.79
CA ARG A 75 -15.67 -9.26 -12.89
C ARG A 75 -15.12 -8.88 -11.53
N LEU A 76 -13.91 -9.34 -11.22
CA LEU A 76 -13.23 -8.90 -10.02
C LEU A 76 -12.61 -7.52 -10.29
N GLN A 77 -13.09 -6.49 -9.60
CA GLN A 77 -12.40 -5.20 -9.50
C GLN A 77 -11.81 -5.07 -8.11
N VAL A 78 -10.54 -4.69 -8.03
CA VAL A 78 -9.88 -4.43 -6.74
C VAL A 78 -9.74 -2.93 -6.60
N GLN A 79 -10.43 -2.36 -5.63
CA GLN A 79 -10.26 -0.97 -5.28
C GLN A 79 -8.91 -0.81 -4.56
N HIS A 80 -8.07 0.07 -5.10
CA HIS A 80 -6.72 0.33 -4.61
C HIS A 80 -6.68 1.71 -3.97
N TYR A 81 -6.34 1.77 -2.69
CA TYR A 81 -6.10 3.01 -1.96
C TYR A 81 -4.63 3.09 -1.56
N SER A 82 -4.05 4.29 -1.60
CA SER A 82 -2.65 4.52 -1.24
C SER A 82 -2.56 5.56 -0.14
N PHE A 83 -1.69 5.33 0.84
CA PHE A 83 -1.56 6.18 2.01
C PHE A 83 -0.08 6.42 2.32
N LEU A 84 0.23 7.63 2.79
CA LEU A 84 1.52 7.97 3.36
C LEU A 84 1.47 7.80 4.88
N CYS A 85 2.47 7.14 5.47
CA CYS A 85 2.71 7.18 6.91
C CYS A 85 3.20 8.57 7.33
N GLY A 86 2.49 9.19 8.29
CA GLY A 86 2.81 10.53 8.79
C GLY A 86 4.03 10.55 9.72
N ASN A 87 4.50 11.75 10.10
CA ASN A 87 5.55 11.94 11.11
C ASN A 87 6.84 11.14 10.86
N GLN A 88 7.22 10.94 9.59
CA GLN A 88 8.43 10.18 9.18
C GLN A 88 8.44 8.74 9.71
N THR A 89 7.26 8.13 9.86
CA THR A 89 7.11 6.72 10.23
C THR A 89 7.06 5.81 8.99
N VAL A 90 7.19 4.51 9.21
CA VAL A 90 7.07 3.46 8.18
C VAL A 90 5.94 2.51 8.53
N PHE A 91 5.35 1.88 7.51
CA PHE A 91 4.28 0.92 7.69
C PHE A 91 4.83 -0.42 8.19
N ASN A 92 4.46 -0.80 9.41
CA ASN A 92 4.76 -2.09 9.99
C ASN A 92 3.72 -3.12 9.49
N GLN A 93 4.14 -3.98 8.57
CA GLN A 93 3.26 -4.98 7.95
C GLN A 93 2.79 -6.07 8.92
N LEU A 94 3.49 -6.33 10.02
CA LEU A 94 3.04 -7.29 11.04
C LEU A 94 1.84 -6.71 11.81
N THR A 95 1.91 -5.46 12.24
CA THR A 95 0.87 -4.84 13.08
C THR A 95 -0.19 -4.09 12.29
N LEU A 96 0.02 -3.90 10.98
CA LEU A 96 -0.82 -3.11 10.07
C LEU A 96 -0.98 -1.64 10.49
N THR A 97 0.07 -1.07 11.08
CA THR A 97 0.10 0.31 11.57
C THR A 97 1.37 1.02 11.14
N CYS A 98 1.33 2.35 11.04
CA CYS A 98 2.56 3.13 10.92
C CYS A 98 3.26 3.20 12.29
N ALA A 99 4.57 2.95 12.32
CA ALA A 99 5.41 2.99 13.51
C ALA A 99 6.76 3.63 13.21
N HIS A 100 7.50 4.03 14.24
CA HIS A 100 8.88 4.43 14.05
C HIS A 100 9.71 3.25 13.52
N GLU A 101 10.75 3.54 12.74
CA GLU A 101 11.53 2.50 12.06
C GLU A 101 12.17 1.50 13.04
N ASP A 102 12.55 1.95 14.24
CA ASP A 102 13.09 1.11 15.32
C ASP A 102 12.05 0.29 16.08
N GLU A 103 10.77 0.58 15.87
CA GLU A 103 9.60 -0.13 16.39
C GLU A 103 8.84 -0.90 15.27
N SER A 104 9.39 -0.90 14.06
CA SER A 104 8.85 -1.57 12.89
C SER A 104 9.75 -2.71 12.45
N ILE A 105 9.14 -3.78 11.91
CA ILE A 105 9.92 -4.78 11.19
C ILE A 105 10.62 -4.08 10.02
N PRO A 106 11.82 -4.54 9.61
CA PRO A 106 12.51 -3.97 8.46
C PRO A 106 11.59 -4.03 7.23
N CYS A 107 11.57 -2.94 6.46
CA CYS A 107 10.67 -2.84 5.31
C CYS A 107 10.88 -3.99 4.29
N GLU A 108 12.12 -4.45 4.11
CA GLU A 108 12.45 -5.59 3.26
C GLU A 108 11.81 -6.91 3.70
N ASN A 109 11.51 -7.05 5.00
CA ASN A 109 10.82 -8.21 5.56
C ASN A 109 9.30 -8.08 5.55
N ALA A 110 8.74 -6.93 5.18
CA ALA A 110 7.29 -6.75 5.14
C ALA A 110 6.57 -7.87 4.34
N PRO A 111 7.04 -8.31 3.15
CA PRO A 111 6.38 -9.38 2.41
C PRO A 111 6.21 -10.69 3.19
N ASP A 112 7.11 -11.00 4.13
CA ASP A 112 7.03 -12.20 4.97
C ASP A 112 5.79 -12.20 5.87
N PHE A 113 5.22 -11.02 6.14
CA PHE A 113 4.04 -10.82 6.99
C PHE A 113 2.76 -10.51 6.22
N PHE A 114 2.74 -10.59 4.88
CA PHE A 114 1.50 -10.37 4.12
C PHE A 114 0.37 -11.34 4.49
N TYR A 115 0.70 -12.49 5.08
CA TYR A 115 -0.28 -13.48 5.55
C TYR A 115 -1.16 -12.97 6.70
N VAL A 116 -0.76 -11.93 7.46
CA VAL A 116 -1.60 -11.41 8.55
C VAL A 116 -2.90 -10.78 8.04
N ASN A 117 -2.95 -10.40 6.75
CA ASN A 117 -4.17 -9.96 6.09
C ASN A 117 -5.24 -11.07 6.04
N ASP A 118 -4.87 -12.34 6.21
CA ASP A 118 -5.79 -13.49 6.24
C ASP A 118 -6.61 -13.56 7.52
N ASN A 119 -6.23 -12.76 8.53
CA ASN A 119 -6.87 -12.71 9.84
C ASN A 119 -8.04 -11.71 9.87
N PHE A 120 -8.20 -10.89 8.83
CA PHE A 120 -9.37 -10.03 8.70
C PHE A 120 -10.67 -10.84 8.65
N GLY A 121 -11.64 -10.45 9.50
CA GLY A 121 -12.95 -11.10 9.57
C GLY A 121 -12.98 -12.41 10.39
N ARG A 122 -11.89 -12.78 11.06
CA ARG A 122 -11.88 -13.88 12.03
C ARG A 122 -12.23 -13.35 13.41
N GLU A 123 -13.45 -13.62 13.87
CA GLU A 123 -13.95 -13.08 15.15
C GLU A 123 -13.57 -13.92 16.38
N ASP A 124 -13.29 -15.21 16.18
CA ASP A 124 -12.97 -16.17 17.27
C ASP A 124 -11.46 -16.31 17.54
N GLU A 125 -10.62 -15.57 16.81
CA GLU A 125 -9.17 -15.66 16.86
C GLU A 125 -8.56 -14.29 17.23
N VAL A 126 -7.41 -14.31 17.91
CA VAL A 126 -6.59 -13.10 18.07
C VAL A 126 -5.95 -12.74 16.72
N PHE A 127 -5.88 -11.45 16.41
CA PHE A 127 -5.36 -11.00 15.11
C PHE A 127 -3.89 -11.38 14.89
N LEU A 128 -3.07 -11.31 15.95
CA LEU A 128 -1.69 -11.78 15.98
C LEU A 128 -1.53 -12.82 17.08
N THR A 129 -0.89 -13.93 16.75
CA THR A 129 -0.48 -14.95 17.71
C THR A 129 0.85 -14.59 18.36
N ASN A 130 1.20 -15.26 19.46
CA ASN A 130 2.50 -15.09 20.09
C ASN A 130 3.66 -15.41 19.13
N ASN A 131 3.48 -16.39 18.24
CA ASN A 131 4.49 -16.76 17.25
C ASN A 131 4.70 -15.65 16.21
N ASP A 132 3.63 -14.95 15.81
CA ASP A 132 3.73 -13.81 14.88
C ASP A 132 4.51 -12.66 15.52
N VAL A 133 4.20 -12.36 16.78
CA VAL A 133 4.90 -11.33 17.57
C VAL A 133 6.37 -11.68 17.77
N GLU A 134 6.68 -12.94 18.12
CA GLU A 134 8.07 -13.41 18.28
C GLU A 134 8.84 -13.33 16.95
N SER A 135 8.19 -13.69 15.84
CA SER A 135 8.79 -13.60 14.50
C SER A 135 9.16 -12.16 14.14
N GLY A 136 8.26 -11.20 14.41
CA GLY A 136 8.56 -9.77 14.23
C GLY A 136 9.64 -9.26 15.19
N TYR A 137 9.58 -9.67 16.46
CA TYR A 137 10.55 -9.24 17.48
C TYR A 137 11.98 -9.62 17.11
N ASN A 138 12.18 -10.80 16.52
CA ASN A 138 13.49 -11.27 16.05
C ASN A 138 14.06 -10.43 14.89
N LEU A 139 13.23 -9.62 14.22
CA LEU A 139 13.62 -8.77 13.11
C LEU A 139 13.82 -7.31 13.50
N TYR A 140 13.31 -6.86 14.65
CA TYR A 140 13.48 -5.46 15.08
C TYR A 140 14.98 -5.12 15.19
N THR A 141 15.42 -4.14 14.42
CA THR A 141 16.82 -3.72 14.29
C THR A 141 17.26 -2.71 15.36
N GLY A 142 16.42 -2.49 16.39
CA GLY A 142 16.68 -1.55 17.48
C GLY A 142 18.07 -1.72 18.10
N PHE A 143 18.65 -0.58 18.49
CA PHE A 143 19.96 -0.35 19.12
C PHE A 143 20.26 -1.33 20.30
N GLY A 144 20.62 -2.58 19.96
CA GLY A 144 20.82 -3.72 20.85
C GLY A 144 19.59 -4.61 20.89
N ARG A 145 19.67 -5.91 20.59
CA ARG A 145 20.24 -6.93 21.50
C ARG A 145 20.16 -6.60 23.01
N ARG A 146 19.21 -5.77 23.46
CA ARG A 146 18.81 -5.79 24.87
C ARG A 146 17.99 -7.05 25.05
N LYS A 147 18.77 -8.08 25.36
CA LYS A 147 18.44 -9.32 26.05
C LYS A 147 16.96 -9.59 26.12
N SER A 148 16.59 -10.75 25.56
CA SER A 148 15.96 -11.81 26.34
C SER A 148 15.26 -11.25 27.57
N TYR A 149 13.94 -11.19 27.50
CA TYR A 149 13.14 -11.40 28.69
C TYR A 149 13.60 -12.73 29.32
N ASP A 150 14.61 -12.62 30.18
CA ASP A 150 15.03 -13.65 31.13
C ASP A 150 14.03 -13.50 32.29
N PRO A 151 13.36 -14.60 32.70
CA PRO A 151 12.01 -14.59 33.26
C PRO A 151 11.84 -13.87 34.60
#